data_AF-A0AAD6VMV0-F1
#
_entry.id   AF-A0AAD6VMV0-F1
#
_cell.length_a   1.000
_cell.length_b   1.000
_cell.length_c   1.000
_cell.angle_alpha   90.00
_cell.angle_beta   90.00
_cell.angle_gamma   90.00
#
_symmetry.space_group_name_H-M   'P 1'
#
loop_
_entity.id
_entity.type
_entity.pdbx_description
1 polymer ?
#
loop_
_entity_poly.entity_id
_entity_poly.type
_entity_poly.pdbx_seq_one_letter_code
_entity_poly.pdbx_strand_id
1 'polypeptide(L)'
;MDAADPPQRFESEMSQHQRNLVDLCLEEGQYEAAIEALAQLRSPHHKPSAAHIRQLLFMALYSPSDTRVHVDLSASPSKRQKKSYLLPSPAASLASQQLLVSFAITNTPAAVIRALRPTDAAPEDDNECFVATESLCISRCKSCWQVLVDGFLNHQQIYGAAPSRKGKRRDTGGHGSFGDLSTMSDLRAPVGDTAWPVLEWLLLIFERDEDESGVSPRHSPLLLEQLGMPSRRDTDAPLAVIVYCYEQSDPRRRIFGSRLLNLLINLSSTTHLDFPLLVASVFNRLSSSSLDDIPSLLANLKQSAAVSKFKIAVYQKYFNDSTGTATQVSVRPRPQARAQTKGSPVKARNAAQPVSLANKYRAPCSADVLRLVEGTTTTPASLGLKIKFELLVSYNAFQMEAPPAERDQEWAELLHNGIITKTLDAAFGRKGGAGESGPYRDLLDIVLNLADHEAGF
;
A
#
# COMPACT_ATOMS: atom_id res chain seq x y z
N MET A 1 -13.17 -30.87 11.05
CA MET A 1 -14.27 -29.90 10.87
C MET A 1 -13.92 -29.10 9.65
N ASP A 2 -14.44 -29.50 8.49
CA ASP A 2 -14.25 -28.74 7.25
C ASP A 2 -15.04 -27.43 7.40
N ALA A 3 -14.33 -26.31 7.48
CA ALA A 3 -14.96 -25.00 7.42
C ALA A 3 -15.66 -24.92 6.07
N ALA A 4 -17.00 -24.92 6.07
CA ALA A 4 -17.77 -24.72 4.86
C ALA A 4 -17.30 -23.41 4.22
N ASP A 5 -16.84 -23.48 2.97
CA ASP A 5 -16.40 -22.30 2.22
C ASP A 5 -17.51 -21.24 2.33
N PRO A 6 -17.17 -20.00 2.72
CA PRO A 6 -18.17 -18.94 2.83
C PRO A 6 -18.89 -18.80 1.48
N PRO A 7 -20.23 -18.65 1.47
CA PRO A 7 -20.99 -18.58 0.24
C PRO A 7 -20.43 -17.45 -0.61
N GLN A 8 -19.84 -17.80 -1.76
CA GLN A 8 -19.35 -16.81 -2.73
C GLN A 8 -20.53 -15.90 -3.09
N ARG A 9 -20.40 -14.60 -2.81
CA ARG A 9 -21.40 -13.62 -3.24
C ARG A 9 -21.34 -13.53 -4.75
N PHE A 10 -22.31 -14.16 -5.42
CA PHE A 10 -22.44 -14.08 -6.87
C PHE A 10 -23.00 -12.70 -7.25
N GLU A 11 -22.14 -11.82 -7.75
CA GLU A 11 -22.53 -10.55 -8.35
C GLU A 11 -22.74 -10.71 -9.86
N SER A 12 -23.95 -10.40 -10.33
CA SER A 12 -24.30 -10.43 -11.75
C SER A 12 -23.79 -9.17 -12.47
N GLU A 13 -23.36 -9.29 -13.73
CA GLU A 13 -23.04 -8.09 -14.53
C GLU A 13 -24.28 -7.21 -14.68
N MET A 14 -24.07 -5.89 -14.64
CA MET A 14 -25.11 -4.94 -14.98
C MET A 14 -25.65 -5.22 -16.40
N SER A 15 -26.98 -5.23 -16.55
CA SER A 15 -27.61 -5.50 -17.85
C SER A 15 -27.25 -4.44 -18.88
N GLN A 16 -27.34 -4.77 -20.17
CA GLN A 16 -27.06 -3.81 -21.24
C GLN A 16 -27.97 -2.58 -21.15
N HIS A 17 -29.24 -2.76 -20.80
CA HIS A 17 -30.19 -1.66 -20.65
C HIS A 17 -29.79 -0.68 -19.55
N GLN A 18 -29.38 -1.20 -18.39
CA GLN A 18 -28.88 -0.38 -17.27
C GLN A 18 -27.59 0.36 -17.65
N ARG A 19 -26.69 -0.26 -18.42
CA ARG A 19 -25.50 0.41 -18.94
C ARG A 19 -25.85 1.55 -19.89
N ASN A 20 -26.68 1.28 -20.89
CA ASN A 20 -27.10 2.27 -21.89
C ASN A 20 -27.79 3.49 -21.24
N LEU A 21 -28.54 3.31 -20.15
CA LEU A 21 -29.15 4.43 -19.42
C LEU A 21 -28.10 5.41 -18.88
N VAL A 22 -27.02 4.88 -18.31
CA VAL A 22 -25.92 5.69 -17.79
C VAL A 22 -25.10 6.30 -18.93
N ASP A 23 -24.81 5.50 -19.96
CA ASP A 23 -24.02 5.92 -21.12
C ASP A 23 -24.67 7.10 -21.85
N LEU A 24 -26.00 7.08 -22.04
CA LEU A 24 -26.74 8.18 -22.65
C LEU A 24 -26.58 9.50 -21.89
N CYS A 25 -26.69 9.48 -20.55
CA CYS A 25 -26.47 10.67 -19.73
C CYS A 25 -25.03 11.19 -19.85
N LEU A 26 -24.04 10.29 -19.92
CA LEU A 26 -22.63 10.67 -20.10
C LEU A 26 -22.35 11.26 -21.49
N GLU A 27 -22.97 10.72 -22.53
CA GLU A 27 -22.88 11.23 -23.91
C GLU A 27 -23.47 12.63 -24.04
N GLU A 28 -24.58 12.89 -23.34
CA GLU A 28 -25.23 14.21 -23.27
C GLU A 28 -24.48 15.22 -22.37
N GLY A 29 -23.40 14.80 -21.70
CA GLY A 29 -22.65 15.63 -20.76
C GLY A 29 -23.38 15.89 -19.43
N GLN A 30 -24.44 15.14 -19.12
CA GLN A 30 -25.19 15.21 -17.88
C GLN A 30 -24.54 14.31 -16.80
N TYR A 31 -23.31 14.66 -16.40
CA TYR A 31 -22.50 13.83 -15.51
C TYR A 31 -23.18 13.53 -14.16
N GLU A 32 -23.82 14.53 -13.55
CA GLU A 32 -24.52 14.38 -12.27
C GLU A 32 -25.70 13.41 -12.38
N ALA A 33 -26.48 13.50 -13.47
CA ALA A 33 -27.59 12.58 -13.72
C ALA A 33 -27.10 11.14 -13.95
N ALA A 34 -25.98 10.98 -14.68
CA ALA A 34 -25.35 9.68 -14.86
C ALA A 34 -24.87 9.06 -13.53
N ILE A 35 -24.25 9.88 -12.68
CA ILE A 35 -23.78 9.46 -11.34
C ILE A 35 -24.97 9.09 -10.46
N GLU A 36 -26.05 9.87 -10.47
CA GLU A 36 -27.27 9.57 -9.74
C GLU A 36 -27.90 8.26 -10.22
N ALA A 37 -28.00 8.04 -11.54
CA ALA A 37 -28.48 6.80 -12.12
C ALA A 37 -27.62 5.60 -11.67
N LEU A 38 -26.29 5.71 -11.71
CA LEU A 38 -25.39 4.67 -11.19
C LEU A 38 -25.60 4.42 -9.69
N ALA A 39 -25.84 5.47 -8.91
CA ALA A 39 -26.11 5.34 -7.48
C ALA A 39 -27.42 4.59 -7.20
N GLN A 40 -28.45 4.80 -8.02
CA GLN A 40 -29.73 4.07 -7.96
C GLN A 40 -29.59 2.61 -8.40
N LEU A 41 -28.70 2.32 -9.36
CA LEU A 41 -28.41 0.98 -9.86
C LEU A 41 -27.47 0.17 -8.95
N ARG A 42 -26.78 0.82 -8.01
CA ARG A 42 -25.86 0.18 -7.07
C ARG A 42 -26.60 -0.88 -6.23
N SER A 43 -26.08 -2.10 -6.25
CA SER A 43 -26.66 -3.23 -5.53
C SER A 43 -25.56 -4.23 -5.14
N PRO A 44 -25.64 -4.88 -3.97
CA PRO A 44 -24.68 -5.92 -3.59
C PRO A 44 -24.78 -7.19 -4.45
N HIS A 45 -25.81 -7.29 -5.32
CA HIS A 45 -26.01 -8.40 -6.23
C HIS A 45 -25.61 -8.09 -7.68
N HIS A 46 -25.26 -6.84 -7.99
CA HIS A 46 -24.89 -6.42 -9.33
C HIS A 46 -23.55 -5.70 -9.29
N LYS A 47 -22.57 -6.21 -10.05
CA LYS A 47 -21.26 -5.57 -10.17
C LYS A 47 -21.34 -4.36 -11.10
N PRO A 48 -20.77 -3.21 -10.71
CA PRO A 48 -20.71 -2.03 -11.58
C PRO A 48 -19.83 -2.31 -12.79
N SER A 49 -20.16 -1.73 -13.95
CA SER A 49 -19.33 -1.83 -15.15
C SER A 49 -17.93 -1.28 -14.89
N ALA A 50 -16.90 -2.01 -15.33
CA ALA A 50 -15.51 -1.54 -15.23
C ALA A 50 -15.29 -0.20 -15.96
N ALA A 51 -16.03 0.05 -17.06
CA ALA A 51 -15.97 1.31 -17.79
C ALA A 51 -16.54 2.46 -16.96
N HIS A 52 -17.71 2.27 -16.33
CA HIS A 52 -18.33 3.28 -15.46
C HIS A 52 -17.45 3.62 -14.25
N ILE A 53 -16.82 2.63 -13.62
CA ILE A 53 -15.87 2.89 -12.51
C ILE A 53 -14.66 3.71 -13.00
N ARG A 54 -14.11 3.41 -14.20
CA ARG A 54 -13.02 4.24 -14.77
C ARG A 54 -13.45 5.67 -15.06
N GLN A 55 -14.64 5.86 -15.60
CA GLN A 55 -15.19 7.20 -15.85
C GLN A 55 -15.39 7.96 -14.53
N LEU A 56 -15.93 7.31 -13.49
CA LEU A 56 -16.03 7.90 -12.14
C LEU A 56 -14.65 8.27 -11.57
N LEU A 57 -13.64 7.41 -11.75
CA LEU A 57 -12.26 7.71 -11.33
C LEU A 57 -11.68 8.92 -12.09
N PHE A 58 -11.89 8.99 -13.40
CA PHE A 58 -11.47 10.14 -14.20
C PHE A 58 -12.12 11.43 -13.70
N MET A 59 -13.44 11.42 -13.46
CA MET A 59 -14.16 12.56 -12.91
C MET A 59 -13.68 12.91 -11.49
N ALA A 60 -13.41 11.92 -10.65
CA ALA A 60 -12.92 12.13 -9.29
C ALA A 60 -11.53 12.77 -9.22
N LEU A 61 -10.66 12.48 -10.20
CA LEU A 61 -9.31 13.02 -10.33
C LEU A 61 -9.28 14.40 -10.99
N TYR A 62 -10.36 14.80 -11.65
CA TYR A 62 -10.43 16.04 -12.40
C TYR A 62 -10.37 17.26 -11.48
N SER A 63 -9.46 18.19 -11.77
CA SER A 63 -9.35 19.48 -11.07
C SER A 63 -9.96 20.59 -11.93
N PRO A 64 -10.94 21.36 -11.46
CA PRO A 64 -11.44 22.52 -12.20
C PRO A 64 -10.36 23.62 -12.37
N SER A 65 -9.33 23.61 -11.53
CA SER A 65 -8.19 24.54 -11.61
C SER A 65 -7.22 24.19 -12.74
N ASP A 66 -7.28 22.98 -13.30
CA ASP A 66 -6.45 22.53 -14.43
C ASP A 66 -6.96 23.07 -15.78
N THR A 67 -7.48 24.30 -15.80
CA THR A 67 -7.93 25.02 -17.01
C THR A 67 -6.84 25.26 -18.07
N ARG A 68 -5.67 24.65 -17.92
CA ARG A 68 -4.69 24.41 -18.99
C ARG A 68 -5.19 23.39 -20.02
N VAL A 69 -6.50 23.32 -20.26
CA VAL A 69 -7.00 22.84 -21.55
C VAL A 69 -6.24 23.65 -22.58
N HIS A 70 -5.39 23.00 -23.35
CA HIS A 70 -4.71 23.64 -24.47
C HIS A 70 -5.80 24.19 -25.39
N VAL A 71 -6.18 25.45 -25.15
CA VAL A 71 -7.11 26.16 -25.99
C VAL A 71 -6.36 26.27 -27.29
N ASP A 72 -6.74 25.43 -28.25
CA ASP A 72 -6.23 25.54 -29.58
C ASP A 72 -6.63 26.93 -30.09
N LEU A 73 -5.69 27.87 -30.02
CA LEU A 73 -5.88 29.25 -30.40
C LEU A 73 -6.20 29.37 -31.91
N SER A 74 -6.01 28.28 -32.67
CA SER A 74 -6.39 28.16 -34.08
C SER A 74 -7.82 27.65 -34.31
N ALA A 75 -8.49 27.09 -33.29
CA ALA A 75 -9.87 26.60 -33.42
C ALA A 75 -10.87 27.77 -33.42
N SER A 76 -11.84 27.72 -34.35
CA SER A 76 -12.95 28.68 -34.45
C SER A 76 -13.74 28.78 -33.14
N PRO A 77 -14.24 29.99 -32.74
CA PRO A 77 -14.97 30.20 -31.48
C PRO A 77 -16.11 29.20 -31.22
N SER A 78 -16.86 28.82 -32.26
CA SER A 78 -17.95 27.84 -32.15
C SER A 78 -17.46 26.42 -31.83
N LYS A 79 -16.21 26.07 -32.14
CA LYS A 79 -15.58 24.79 -31.74
C LYS A 79 -15.03 24.83 -30.32
N ARG A 80 -14.70 26.02 -29.79
CA ARG A 80 -14.23 26.20 -28.40
C ARG A 80 -15.36 26.05 -27.40
N GLN A 81 -16.52 26.64 -27.67
CA GLN A 81 -17.69 26.58 -26.78
C GLN A 81 -18.25 25.15 -26.62
N LYS A 82 -18.09 24.28 -27.63
CA LYS A 82 -18.53 22.88 -27.53
C LYS A 82 -17.71 22.03 -26.57
N LYS A 83 -16.45 22.39 -26.28
CA LYS A 83 -15.56 21.59 -25.43
C LYS A 83 -15.76 21.83 -23.93
N SER A 84 -16.22 23.01 -23.52
CA SER A 84 -16.39 23.32 -22.09
C SER A 84 -17.53 22.54 -21.43
N TYR A 85 -18.57 22.17 -22.19
CA TYR A 85 -19.67 21.32 -21.70
C TYR A 85 -19.28 19.84 -21.54
N LEU A 86 -18.12 19.44 -22.08
CA LEU A 86 -17.64 18.05 -22.01
C LEU A 86 -16.74 17.79 -20.80
N LEU A 87 -16.46 18.81 -19.98
CA LEU A 87 -15.59 18.65 -18.81
C LEU A 87 -16.43 18.40 -17.57
N PRO A 88 -16.02 17.47 -16.68
CA PRO A 88 -16.73 17.22 -15.43
C PRO A 88 -16.84 18.50 -14.59
N SER A 89 -18.04 18.75 -14.05
CA SER A 89 -18.23 19.85 -13.13
C SER A 89 -17.57 19.54 -11.76
N PRO A 90 -17.31 20.56 -10.91
CA PRO A 90 -16.88 20.32 -9.54
C PRO A 90 -17.88 19.47 -8.74
N ALA A 91 -19.19 19.63 -9.00
CA ALA A 91 -20.24 18.86 -8.34
C ALA A 91 -20.19 17.39 -8.78
N ALA A 92 -20.03 17.12 -10.08
CA ALA A 92 -19.85 15.77 -10.61
C ALA A 92 -18.58 15.10 -10.07
N SER A 93 -17.49 15.86 -9.91
CA SER A 93 -16.23 15.34 -9.35
C SER A 93 -16.43 14.88 -7.90
N LEU A 94 -17.08 15.70 -7.06
CA LEU A 94 -17.41 15.35 -5.67
C LEU A 94 -18.39 14.17 -5.59
N ALA A 95 -19.45 14.18 -6.40
CA ALA A 95 -20.43 13.09 -6.44
C ALA A 95 -19.79 11.76 -6.89
N SER A 96 -18.84 11.81 -7.82
CA SER A 96 -18.06 10.64 -8.25
C SER A 96 -17.22 10.07 -7.11
N GLN A 97 -16.54 10.92 -6.34
CA GLN A 97 -15.76 10.48 -5.16
C GLN A 97 -16.64 9.76 -4.14
N GLN A 98 -17.81 10.33 -3.82
CA GLN A 98 -18.78 9.74 -2.89
C GLN A 98 -19.33 8.40 -3.41
N LEU A 99 -19.64 8.33 -4.71
CA LEU A 99 -20.17 7.12 -5.32
C LEU A 99 -19.11 6.00 -5.41
N LEU A 100 -17.85 6.33 -5.67
CA LEU A 100 -16.74 5.37 -5.64
C LEU A 100 -16.61 4.71 -4.27
N VAL A 101 -16.63 5.50 -3.18
CA VAL A 101 -16.63 4.97 -1.81
C VAL A 101 -17.88 4.11 -1.56
N SER A 102 -19.04 4.56 -2.04
CA SER A 102 -20.29 3.81 -1.93
C SER A 102 -20.24 2.44 -2.64
N PHE A 103 -19.60 2.34 -3.81
CA PHE A 103 -19.35 1.08 -4.50
C PHE A 103 -18.36 0.20 -3.73
N ALA A 104 -17.28 0.77 -3.19
CA ALA A 104 -16.31 0.04 -2.36
C ALA A 104 -16.93 -0.54 -1.08
N ILE A 105 -18.02 0.05 -0.55
CA ILE A 105 -18.77 -0.46 0.61
C ILE A 105 -19.81 -1.52 0.21
N THR A 106 -20.44 -1.39 -0.96
CA THR A 106 -21.55 -2.27 -1.36
C THR A 106 -21.12 -3.52 -2.11
N ASN A 107 -20.15 -3.39 -3.01
CA ASN A 107 -19.76 -4.45 -3.94
C ASN A 107 -18.48 -5.16 -3.50
N THR A 108 -18.21 -6.34 -4.03
CA THR A 108 -16.97 -7.05 -3.70
C THR A 108 -15.74 -6.23 -4.12
N PRO A 109 -14.63 -6.26 -3.34
CA PRO A 109 -13.40 -5.56 -3.69
C PRO A 109 -12.90 -5.88 -5.11
N ALA A 110 -12.99 -7.15 -5.51
CA ALA A 110 -12.60 -7.63 -6.82
C ALA A 110 -13.44 -7.01 -7.96
N ALA A 111 -14.76 -6.86 -7.78
CA ALA A 111 -15.65 -6.28 -8.78
C ALA A 111 -15.41 -4.79 -9.02
N VAL A 112 -14.94 -4.07 -7.99
CA VAL A 112 -14.65 -2.64 -8.08
C VAL A 112 -13.25 -2.42 -8.65
N ILE A 113 -12.23 -3.12 -8.14
CA ILE A 113 -10.83 -2.88 -8.55
C ILE A 113 -10.52 -3.32 -9.98
N ARG A 114 -11.33 -4.22 -10.56
CA ARG A 114 -11.15 -4.68 -11.95
C ARG A 114 -11.08 -3.54 -12.97
N ALA A 115 -11.64 -2.38 -12.64
CA ALA A 115 -11.59 -1.18 -13.45
C ALA A 115 -10.17 -0.68 -13.71
N LEU A 116 -9.25 -0.92 -12.78
CA LEU A 116 -7.83 -0.54 -12.83
C LEU A 116 -6.93 -1.57 -13.49
N ARG A 117 -7.45 -2.77 -13.79
CA ARG A 117 -6.64 -3.80 -14.44
C ARG A 117 -6.39 -3.41 -15.91
N PRO A 118 -5.15 -3.56 -16.41
CA PRO A 118 -4.87 -3.43 -17.83
C PRO A 118 -5.82 -4.32 -18.63
N THR A 119 -6.50 -3.73 -19.59
CA THR A 119 -7.42 -4.47 -20.46
C THR A 119 -6.78 -4.55 -21.84
N ASP A 120 -6.52 -5.77 -22.32
CA ASP A 120 -5.96 -6.01 -23.67
C ASP A 120 -7.01 -5.86 -24.78
N ALA A 121 -8.29 -5.72 -24.41
CA ALA A 121 -9.36 -5.50 -25.36
C ALA A 121 -9.15 -4.17 -26.08
N ALA A 122 -9.17 -4.23 -27.41
CA ALA A 122 -9.27 -3.02 -28.23
C ALA A 122 -10.48 -2.21 -27.74
N PRO A 123 -10.35 -0.88 -27.58
CA PRO A 123 -11.51 -0.06 -27.27
C PRO A 123 -12.56 -0.33 -28.36
N GLU A 124 -13.78 -0.67 -27.95
CA GLU A 124 -14.90 -0.70 -28.87
C GLU A 124 -15.02 0.71 -29.44
N ASP A 125 -14.89 0.83 -30.77
CA ASP A 125 -14.72 2.08 -31.53
C ASP A 125 -15.97 2.99 -31.47
N ASP A 126 -17.02 2.55 -30.75
CA ASP A 126 -18.35 3.17 -30.72
C ASP A 126 -18.61 4.07 -29.49
N ASN A 127 -17.64 4.25 -28.58
CA ASN A 127 -17.83 5.13 -27.42
C ASN A 127 -17.61 6.61 -27.78
N GLU A 128 -18.67 7.30 -28.19
CA GLU A 128 -18.63 8.72 -28.58
C GLU A 128 -18.48 9.69 -27.37
N CYS A 129 -18.67 9.22 -26.13
CA CYS A 129 -18.56 10.06 -24.95
C CYS A 129 -17.10 10.48 -24.64
N PHE A 130 -16.89 11.78 -24.42
CA PHE A 130 -15.60 12.37 -24.05
C PHE A 130 -14.97 11.70 -22.81
N VAL A 131 -15.71 11.59 -21.70
CA VAL A 131 -15.20 11.00 -20.45
C VAL A 131 -14.88 9.52 -20.64
N ALA A 132 -15.67 8.80 -21.46
CA ALA A 132 -15.38 7.40 -21.79
C ALA A 132 -14.01 7.29 -22.46
N THR A 133 -13.74 8.12 -23.46
CA THR A 133 -12.47 8.14 -24.19
C THR A 133 -11.29 8.51 -23.27
N GLU A 134 -11.42 9.60 -22.51
CA GLU A 134 -10.34 10.09 -21.65
C GLU A 134 -10.04 9.12 -20.50
N SER A 135 -11.06 8.46 -19.93
CA SER A 135 -10.87 7.50 -18.84
C SER A 135 -10.08 6.24 -19.25
N LEU A 136 -9.93 5.96 -20.56
CA LEU A 136 -9.08 4.87 -21.05
C LEU A 136 -7.61 5.05 -20.70
N CYS A 137 -7.17 6.26 -20.32
CA CYS A 137 -5.82 6.44 -19.83
C CYS A 137 -5.55 5.65 -18.53
N ILE A 138 -6.59 5.41 -17.71
CA ILE A 138 -6.50 4.65 -16.47
C ILE A 138 -6.21 3.17 -16.75
N SER A 139 -6.84 2.58 -17.77
CA SER A 139 -6.59 1.17 -18.14
C SER A 139 -5.21 0.93 -18.73
N ARG A 140 -4.46 1.98 -19.07
CA ARG A 140 -3.07 1.90 -19.52
C ARG A 140 -2.07 1.89 -18.37
N CYS A 141 -2.51 2.15 -17.14
CA CYS A 141 -1.66 2.13 -15.96
C CYS A 141 -1.23 0.69 -15.64
N LYS A 142 0.05 0.51 -15.34
CA LYS A 142 0.60 -0.80 -14.94
C LYS A 142 0.23 -1.18 -13.51
N SER A 143 -0.02 -0.18 -12.68
CA SER A 143 -0.44 -0.32 -11.29
C SER A 143 -1.36 0.83 -10.90
N CYS A 144 -2.22 0.61 -9.90
CA CYS A 144 -3.11 1.64 -9.37
C CYS A 144 -2.37 2.87 -8.83
N TRP A 145 -1.10 2.72 -8.41
CA TRP A 145 -0.29 3.81 -7.87
C TRP A 145 0.00 4.91 -8.89
N GLN A 146 0.05 4.58 -10.19
CA GLN A 146 0.30 5.56 -11.25
C GLN A 146 -0.83 6.58 -11.40
N VAL A 147 -2.05 6.18 -11.04
CA VAL A 147 -3.25 7.03 -11.10
C VAL A 147 -3.20 8.13 -10.02
N LEU A 148 -2.43 7.92 -8.96
CA LEU A 148 -2.32 8.87 -7.85
C LEU A 148 -1.32 10.00 -8.11
N VAL A 149 -0.35 9.79 -9.02
CA VAL A 149 0.76 10.72 -9.25
C VAL A 149 0.25 12.09 -9.67
N ASP A 150 0.88 13.14 -9.15
CA ASP A 150 0.52 14.50 -9.50
C ASP A 150 0.58 14.76 -11.02
N GLY A 151 -0.42 15.46 -11.53
CA GLY A 151 -0.58 15.73 -12.96
C GLY A 151 -0.85 14.50 -13.83
N PHE A 152 -1.36 13.39 -13.28
CA PHE A 152 -1.68 12.17 -14.03
C PHE A 152 -2.52 12.43 -15.30
N LEU A 153 -3.62 13.17 -15.18
CA LEU A 153 -4.51 13.49 -16.31
C LEU A 153 -3.86 14.42 -17.34
N ASN A 154 -3.09 15.42 -16.89
CA ASN A 154 -2.40 16.38 -17.76
C ASN A 154 -1.37 15.70 -18.67
N HIS A 155 -0.72 14.65 -18.16
CA HIS A 155 0.30 13.94 -18.91
C HIS A 155 -0.27 13.14 -20.08
N GLN A 156 -1.39 12.46 -19.87
CA GLN A 156 -1.98 11.57 -20.87
C GLN A 156 -2.49 12.33 -22.09
N GLN A 157 -2.95 13.58 -21.91
CA GLN A 157 -3.35 14.45 -23.02
C GLN A 157 -2.19 14.76 -23.97
N ILE A 158 -0.95 14.82 -23.47
CA ILE A 158 0.24 15.12 -24.29
C ILE A 158 0.59 13.93 -25.20
N TYR A 159 0.42 12.69 -24.73
CA TYR A 159 0.76 11.47 -25.50
C TYR A 159 -0.42 10.90 -26.29
N GLY A 160 -1.66 11.29 -25.96
CA GLY A 160 -2.88 10.90 -26.66
C GLY A 160 -3.15 11.68 -27.95
N ALA A 161 -2.41 12.76 -28.20
CA ALA A 161 -2.58 13.61 -29.38
C ALA A 161 -2.06 12.93 -30.67
N ALA A 162 -2.93 12.07 -31.23
CA ALA A 162 -2.92 11.48 -32.55
C ALA A 162 -1.84 10.42 -32.87
N PRO A 163 -2.23 9.26 -33.47
CA PRO A 163 -1.28 8.42 -34.17
C PRO A 163 -0.70 9.26 -35.31
N SER A 164 0.57 9.65 -35.18
CA SER A 164 1.35 10.28 -36.26
C SER A 164 1.04 9.53 -37.57
N ARG A 165 0.24 10.16 -38.44
CA ARG A 165 -0.20 9.57 -39.70
C ARG A 165 1.03 9.04 -40.43
N LYS A 166 1.05 7.72 -40.64
CA LYS A 166 1.97 6.92 -41.49
C LYS A 166 2.78 7.77 -42.49
N GLY A 167 3.83 8.42 -42.00
CA GLY A 167 4.94 8.90 -42.81
C GLY A 167 5.90 7.73 -42.92
N LYS A 168 5.84 7.02 -44.05
CA LYS A 168 6.66 5.85 -44.40
C LYS A 168 8.16 6.17 -44.30
N ARG A 169 8.75 6.02 -43.11
CA ARG A 169 10.21 5.88 -42.96
C ARG A 169 10.50 4.48 -42.44
N ARG A 170 11.03 3.65 -43.34
CA ARG A 170 11.90 2.52 -42.99
C ARG A 170 13.01 3.08 -42.10
N ASP A 171 13.12 2.65 -40.85
CA ASP A 171 14.35 1.97 -40.41
C ASP A 171 14.24 1.36 -39.01
N THR A 172 14.68 0.10 -38.94
CA THR A 172 15.28 -0.65 -37.81
C THR A 172 14.74 -0.49 -36.36
N GLY A 173 13.94 -1.47 -35.94
CA GLY A 173 14.33 -2.34 -34.81
C GLY A 173 14.29 -1.81 -33.38
N GLY A 174 13.73 -0.63 -33.11
CA GLY A 174 13.50 -0.13 -31.75
C GLY A 174 12.12 -0.51 -31.26
N HIS A 175 12.03 -1.51 -30.38
CA HIS A 175 10.82 -1.81 -29.61
C HIS A 175 10.34 -0.51 -28.94
N GLY A 176 9.20 0.03 -29.37
CA GLY A 176 8.58 1.23 -28.81
C GLY A 176 8.09 0.98 -27.39
N SER A 177 9.04 0.81 -26.48
CA SER A 177 8.82 0.90 -25.04
C SER A 177 8.34 2.32 -24.79
N PHE A 178 7.12 2.46 -24.26
CA PHE A 178 6.65 3.72 -23.67
C PHE A 178 7.81 4.36 -22.94
N GLY A 179 8.30 5.47 -23.49
CA GLY A 179 9.54 6.12 -23.10
C GLY A 179 9.57 6.29 -21.60
N ASP A 180 10.71 5.88 -21.04
CA ASP A 180 11.06 5.85 -19.64
C ASP A 180 10.46 7.00 -18.81
N LEU A 181 9.24 6.79 -18.31
CA LEU A 181 8.57 7.72 -17.38
C LEU A 181 9.31 7.84 -16.05
N SER A 182 10.36 7.03 -15.83
CA SER A 182 11.14 7.07 -14.60
C SER A 182 11.88 8.40 -14.42
N THR A 183 12.41 9.01 -15.49
CA THR A 183 13.29 10.18 -15.35
C THR A 183 12.55 11.49 -15.02
N MET A 184 11.25 11.57 -15.29
CA MET A 184 10.39 12.70 -14.89
C MET A 184 9.57 12.41 -13.62
N SER A 185 9.66 11.18 -13.09
CA SER A 185 8.96 10.77 -11.89
C SER A 185 9.52 11.45 -10.64
N ASP A 186 10.82 11.78 -10.62
CA ASP A 186 11.53 12.24 -9.43
C ASP A 186 11.09 13.64 -8.94
N LEU A 187 10.42 14.44 -9.79
CA LEU A 187 9.97 15.79 -9.43
C LEU A 187 8.50 15.88 -9.05
N ARG A 188 7.74 14.79 -9.18
CA ARG A 188 6.29 14.82 -8.96
C ARG A 188 5.94 14.23 -7.61
N ALA A 189 4.96 14.84 -6.96
CA ALA A 189 4.40 14.27 -5.75
C ALA A 189 3.80 12.89 -6.06
N PRO A 190 4.07 11.86 -5.23
CA PRO A 190 3.48 10.53 -5.39
C PRO A 190 1.94 10.53 -5.32
N VAL A 191 1.35 11.55 -4.68
CA VAL A 191 -0.09 11.77 -4.60
C VAL A 191 -0.40 13.22 -4.96
N GLY A 192 -1.12 13.44 -6.06
CA GLY A 192 -1.62 14.76 -6.46
C GLY A 192 -2.74 15.29 -5.55
N ASP A 193 -2.97 16.60 -5.59
CA ASP A 193 -3.93 17.25 -4.68
C ASP A 193 -5.39 16.78 -4.86
N THR A 194 -5.78 16.35 -6.06
CA THR A 194 -7.10 15.76 -6.33
C THR A 194 -7.15 14.25 -6.12
N ALA A 195 -6.00 13.59 -5.92
CA ALA A 195 -5.91 12.13 -5.84
C ALA A 195 -6.15 11.56 -4.43
N TRP A 196 -6.20 12.40 -3.39
CA TRP A 196 -6.42 11.95 -2.01
C TRP A 196 -7.70 11.13 -1.81
N PRO A 197 -8.87 11.53 -2.35
CA PRO A 197 -10.09 10.71 -2.24
C PRO A 197 -9.95 9.36 -2.97
N VAL A 198 -9.18 9.30 -4.06
CA VAL A 198 -8.92 8.05 -4.79
C VAL A 198 -7.98 7.14 -3.99
N LEU A 199 -6.97 7.69 -3.31
CA LEU A 199 -6.14 6.93 -2.37
C LEU A 199 -6.98 6.35 -1.23
N GLU A 200 -7.87 7.13 -0.63
CA GLU A 200 -8.79 6.65 0.41
C GLU A 200 -9.66 5.49 -0.09
N TRP A 201 -10.22 5.63 -1.29
CA TRP A 201 -11.00 4.59 -1.94
C TRP A 201 -10.20 3.31 -2.20
N LEU A 202 -8.96 3.42 -2.68
CA LEU A 202 -8.05 2.26 -2.87
C LEU A 202 -7.78 1.56 -1.54
N LEU A 203 -7.47 2.30 -0.48
CA LEU A 203 -7.19 1.73 0.84
C LEU A 203 -8.42 1.01 1.40
N LEU A 204 -9.60 1.59 1.25
CA LEU A 204 -10.86 0.95 1.66
C LEU A 204 -11.08 -0.38 0.94
N ILE A 205 -10.80 -0.45 -0.37
CA ILE A 205 -10.89 -1.69 -1.15
C ILE A 205 -9.90 -2.74 -0.63
N PHE A 206 -8.64 -2.38 -0.43
CA PHE A 206 -7.61 -3.32 0.00
C PHE A 206 -7.82 -3.83 1.43
N GLU A 207 -8.24 -2.96 2.36
CA GLU A 207 -8.56 -3.37 3.73
C GLU A 207 -9.74 -4.33 3.75
N ARG A 208 -10.78 -4.04 2.97
CA ARG A 208 -11.94 -4.92 2.87
C ARG A 208 -11.60 -6.24 2.19
N ASP A 209 -10.76 -6.23 1.16
CA ASP A 209 -10.24 -7.45 0.52
C ASP A 209 -9.45 -8.32 1.51
N GLU A 210 -8.61 -7.70 2.34
CA GLU A 210 -7.88 -8.40 3.40
C GLU A 210 -8.85 -9.04 4.41
N ASP A 211 -9.90 -8.32 4.84
CA ASP A 211 -10.93 -8.83 5.75
C ASP A 211 -11.77 -9.97 5.13
N GLU A 212 -12.13 -9.87 3.85
CA GLU A 212 -12.99 -10.83 3.14
C GLU A 212 -12.23 -12.07 2.62
N SER A 213 -10.92 -11.99 2.41
CA SER A 213 -10.14 -13.06 1.79
C SER A 213 -10.11 -14.37 2.59
N GLY A 214 -10.23 -14.29 3.92
CA GLY A 214 -10.10 -15.45 4.82
C GLY A 214 -8.72 -16.14 4.76
N VAL A 215 -7.73 -15.56 4.08
CA VAL A 215 -6.42 -16.18 3.89
C VAL A 215 -5.59 -16.06 5.16
N SER A 216 -4.86 -17.12 5.51
CA SER A 216 -3.89 -17.13 6.61
C SER A 216 -2.47 -17.34 6.06
N PRO A 217 -1.51 -16.42 6.31
CA PRO A 217 -1.66 -15.19 7.08
C PRO A 217 -2.53 -14.15 6.37
N ARG A 218 -3.22 -13.33 7.16
CA ARG A 218 -4.14 -12.28 6.69
C ARG A 218 -3.39 -11.28 5.80
N HIS A 219 -3.84 -11.12 4.56
CA HIS A 219 -3.33 -10.13 3.60
C HIS A 219 -4.37 -9.88 2.49
N SER A 220 -4.22 -8.80 1.72
CA SER A 220 -5.02 -8.52 0.53
C SER A 220 -4.39 -9.13 -0.74
N PRO A 221 -5.02 -10.12 -1.40
CA PRO A 221 -4.59 -10.60 -2.71
C PRO A 221 -4.65 -9.52 -3.79
N LEU A 222 -5.62 -8.60 -3.73
CA LEU A 222 -5.74 -7.53 -4.72
C LEU A 222 -4.58 -6.53 -4.61
N LEU A 223 -4.15 -6.17 -3.40
CA LEU A 223 -2.95 -5.36 -3.21
C LEU A 223 -1.72 -6.05 -3.81
N LEU A 224 -1.60 -7.37 -3.59
CA LEU A 224 -0.50 -8.16 -4.12
C LEU A 224 -0.44 -8.12 -5.66
N GLU A 225 -1.58 -8.18 -6.34
CA GLU A 225 -1.65 -8.04 -7.80
C GLU A 225 -1.13 -6.66 -8.27
N GLN A 226 -1.37 -5.60 -7.49
CA GLN A 226 -0.93 -4.24 -7.83
C GLN A 226 0.57 -3.99 -7.64
N LEU A 227 1.29 -4.88 -6.95
CA LEU A 227 2.75 -4.82 -6.83
C LEU A 227 3.47 -5.37 -8.07
N GLY A 228 2.74 -5.92 -9.03
CA GLY A 228 3.30 -6.45 -10.28
C GLY A 228 3.53 -7.96 -10.25
N MET A 229 4.34 -8.44 -11.21
CA MET A 229 4.55 -9.87 -11.42
C MET A 229 5.32 -10.51 -10.25
N PRO A 230 5.10 -11.80 -9.92
CA PRO A 230 5.77 -12.47 -8.79
C PRO A 230 7.31 -12.39 -8.82
N SER A 231 7.93 -12.30 -10.00
CA SER A 231 9.38 -12.17 -10.18
C SER A 231 9.92 -10.74 -9.95
N ARG A 232 9.04 -9.74 -9.96
CA ARG A 232 9.39 -8.31 -9.90
C ARG A 232 8.29 -7.54 -9.17
N ARG A 233 8.04 -7.93 -7.92
CA ARG A 233 7.17 -7.16 -7.05
C ARG A 233 7.88 -5.88 -6.64
N ASP A 234 7.26 -4.77 -6.95
CA ASP A 234 7.80 -3.44 -6.73
C ASP A 234 7.06 -2.76 -5.58
N THR A 235 7.76 -2.54 -4.47
CA THR A 235 7.25 -1.79 -3.32
C THR A 235 7.62 -0.32 -3.36
N ASP A 236 8.38 0.15 -4.34
CA ASP A 236 8.91 1.50 -4.33
C ASP A 236 7.82 2.56 -4.44
N ALA A 237 6.83 2.31 -5.30
CA ALA A 237 5.67 3.19 -5.50
C ALA A 237 4.78 3.31 -4.24
N PRO A 238 4.26 2.21 -3.64
CA PRO A 238 3.47 2.35 -2.41
C PRO A 238 4.29 2.88 -1.23
N LEU A 239 5.58 2.56 -1.13
CA LEU A 239 6.46 3.17 -0.12
C LEU A 239 6.65 4.68 -0.35
N ALA A 240 6.66 5.15 -1.59
CA ALA A 240 6.75 6.59 -1.88
C ALA A 240 5.46 7.30 -1.45
N VAL A 241 4.30 6.68 -1.69
CA VAL A 241 3.00 7.16 -1.17
C VAL A 241 3.00 7.21 0.36
N ILE A 242 3.49 6.16 1.03
CA ILE A 242 3.57 6.11 2.50
C ILE A 242 4.40 7.27 3.04
N VAL A 243 5.63 7.45 2.56
CA VAL A 243 6.52 8.53 3.01
C VAL A 243 5.88 9.90 2.77
N TYR A 244 5.35 10.10 1.56
CA TYR A 244 4.69 11.35 1.20
C TYR A 244 3.48 11.67 2.09
N CYS A 245 2.68 10.65 2.46
CA CYS A 245 1.58 10.80 3.42
C CYS A 245 2.05 11.32 4.78
N TYR A 246 3.20 10.86 5.27
CA TYR A 246 3.73 11.27 6.58
C TYR A 246 4.35 12.66 6.57
N GLU A 247 4.88 13.10 5.43
CA GLU A 247 5.37 14.46 5.23
C GLU A 247 4.24 15.51 5.19
N GLN A 248 2.99 15.08 5.04
CA GLN A 248 1.85 16.00 5.00
C GLN A 248 1.57 16.65 6.36
N SER A 249 1.26 17.95 6.35
CA SER A 249 0.84 18.65 7.57
C SER A 249 -0.53 18.16 8.09
N ASP A 250 -1.44 17.77 7.19
CA ASP A 250 -2.78 17.29 7.56
C ASP A 250 -2.73 15.88 8.19
N PRO A 251 -3.18 15.70 9.46
CA PRO A 251 -3.19 14.40 10.11
C PRO A 251 -4.04 13.35 9.39
N ARG A 252 -5.09 13.76 8.65
CA ARG A 252 -5.92 12.82 7.87
C ARG A 252 -5.12 12.15 6.76
N ARG A 253 -4.26 12.92 6.09
CA ARG A 253 -3.36 12.41 5.03
C ARG A 253 -2.29 11.47 5.59
N ARG A 254 -1.78 11.75 6.80
CA ARG A 254 -0.82 10.86 7.50
C ARG A 254 -1.43 9.49 7.81
N ILE A 255 -2.71 9.45 8.20
CA ILE A 255 -3.42 8.19 8.50
C ILE A 255 -3.45 7.27 7.29
N PHE A 256 -3.53 7.79 6.06
CA PHE A 256 -3.47 6.97 4.84
C PHE A 256 -2.13 6.22 4.72
N GLY A 257 -1.02 6.88 5.10
CA GLY A 257 0.30 6.24 5.15
C GLY A 257 0.33 5.06 6.13
N SER A 258 -0.24 5.22 7.32
CA SER A 258 -0.31 4.16 8.34
C SER A 258 -1.18 2.99 7.88
N ARG A 259 -2.32 3.27 7.25
CA ARG A 259 -3.22 2.24 6.69
C ARG A 259 -2.52 1.43 5.60
N LEU A 260 -1.84 2.11 4.66
CA LEU A 260 -1.09 1.44 3.60
C LEU A 260 0.09 0.62 4.12
N LEU A 261 0.84 1.17 5.08
CA LEU A 261 1.96 0.46 5.71
C LEU A 261 1.46 -0.79 6.45
N ASN A 262 0.33 -0.71 7.15
CA ASN A 262 -0.29 -1.86 7.81
C ASN A 262 -0.62 -3.00 6.82
N LEU A 263 -1.19 -2.66 5.66
CA LEU A 263 -1.46 -3.63 4.60
C LEU A 263 -0.18 -4.29 4.06
N LEU A 264 0.90 -3.52 3.85
CA LEU A 264 2.18 -4.06 3.41
C LEU A 264 2.84 -4.95 4.47
N ILE A 265 2.71 -4.61 5.76
CA ILE A 265 3.21 -5.42 6.87
C ILE A 265 2.49 -6.77 6.91
N ASN A 266 1.17 -6.77 6.83
CA ASN A 266 0.37 -7.98 6.78
C ASN A 266 0.78 -8.85 5.57
N LEU A 267 0.93 -8.23 4.39
CA LEU A 267 1.41 -8.92 3.19
C LEU A 267 2.82 -9.50 3.37
N SER A 268 3.72 -8.84 4.09
CA SER A 268 5.08 -9.32 4.38
C SER A 268 5.12 -10.53 5.31
N SER A 269 4.00 -10.89 5.95
CA SER A 269 3.88 -12.15 6.69
C SER A 269 3.79 -13.37 5.76
N THR A 270 3.51 -13.15 4.48
CA THR A 270 3.55 -14.18 3.43
C THR A 270 4.95 -14.34 2.83
N THR A 271 5.18 -15.40 2.06
CA THR A 271 6.36 -15.56 1.19
C THR A 271 6.35 -14.65 -0.04
N HIS A 272 5.28 -13.88 -0.24
CA HIS A 272 5.13 -13.07 -1.43
C HIS A 272 5.89 -11.75 -1.38
N LEU A 273 6.17 -11.23 -0.18
CA LEU A 273 6.91 -10.00 0.00
C LEU A 273 8.06 -10.24 0.98
N ASP A 274 9.27 -9.84 0.58
CA ASP A 274 10.47 -10.00 1.40
C ASP A 274 10.42 -9.04 2.60
N PHE A 275 10.18 -9.61 3.79
CA PHE A 275 10.06 -8.85 5.04
C PHE A 275 11.34 -8.08 5.40
N PRO A 276 12.54 -8.68 5.41
CA PRO A 276 13.78 -7.93 5.63
C PRO A 276 13.95 -6.76 4.66
N LEU A 277 13.63 -6.95 3.37
CA LEU A 277 13.70 -5.88 2.39
C LEU A 277 12.69 -4.76 2.70
N LEU A 278 11.46 -5.09 3.06
CA LEU A 278 10.45 -4.10 3.46
C LEU A 278 10.92 -3.29 4.68
N VAL A 279 11.38 -3.95 5.75
CA VAL A 279 11.93 -3.30 6.95
C VAL A 279 13.08 -2.37 6.56
N ALA A 280 13.99 -2.85 5.71
CA ALA A 280 15.14 -2.06 5.30
C ALA A 280 14.74 -0.82 4.51
N SER A 281 13.82 -0.96 3.56
CA SER A 281 13.33 0.13 2.71
C SER A 281 12.53 1.16 3.50
N VAL A 282 11.64 0.73 4.40
CA VAL A 282 10.89 1.64 5.28
C VAL A 282 11.85 2.41 6.18
N PHE A 283 12.76 1.70 6.86
CA PHE A 283 13.72 2.34 7.75
C PHE A 283 14.59 3.38 7.01
N ASN A 284 15.15 3.03 5.85
CA ASN A 284 16.04 3.92 5.10
C ASN A 284 15.33 5.18 4.61
N ARG A 285 14.06 5.07 4.20
CA ARG A 285 13.28 6.23 3.72
C ARG A 285 12.80 7.12 4.86
N LEU A 286 12.48 6.56 6.03
CA LEU A 286 12.08 7.35 7.19
C LEU A 286 13.28 8.02 7.85
N SER A 287 14.41 7.32 7.93
CA SER A 287 15.64 7.88 8.51
C SER A 287 16.24 9.01 7.67
N SER A 288 15.96 9.06 6.36
CA SER A 288 16.34 10.20 5.52
C SER A 288 15.53 11.48 5.80
N SER A 289 14.31 11.36 6.33
CA SER A 289 13.46 12.51 6.67
C SER A 289 13.69 12.98 8.10
N SER A 290 13.43 12.11 9.09
CA SER A 290 13.68 12.37 10.51
C SER A 290 13.58 11.08 11.33
N LEU A 291 14.54 10.85 12.24
CA LEU A 291 14.49 9.71 13.15
C LEU A 291 13.38 9.84 14.21
N ASP A 292 12.99 11.07 14.56
CA ASP A 292 11.95 11.34 15.55
C ASP A 292 10.55 10.93 15.07
N ASP A 293 10.37 10.81 13.76
CA ASP A 293 9.10 10.44 13.15
C ASP A 293 8.84 8.93 13.21
N ILE A 294 9.89 8.10 13.33
CA ILE A 294 9.76 6.63 13.33
C ILE A 294 8.82 6.14 14.45
N PRO A 295 9.01 6.51 15.74
CA PRO A 295 8.10 6.05 16.79
C PRO A 295 6.67 6.56 16.59
N SER A 296 6.51 7.80 16.15
CA SER A 296 5.19 8.43 15.93
C SER A 296 4.43 7.74 14.79
N LEU A 297 5.14 7.36 13.74
CA LEU A 297 4.63 6.59 12.61
C LEU A 297 4.18 5.19 13.04
N LEU A 298 5.04 4.47 13.74
CA LEU A 298 4.77 3.11 14.21
C LEU A 298 3.65 3.06 15.26
N ALA A 299 3.48 4.10 16.08
CA ALA A 299 2.41 4.20 17.06
C ALA A 299 1.01 4.24 16.43
N ASN A 300 0.87 4.72 15.19
CA ASN A 300 -0.41 4.81 14.48
C ASN A 300 -0.80 3.51 13.73
N LEU A 301 0.04 2.46 13.79
CA LEU A 301 -0.27 1.18 13.14
C LEU A 301 -1.28 0.38 13.96
N LYS A 302 -2.20 -0.30 13.27
CA LYS A 302 -3.17 -1.20 13.91
C LYS A 302 -2.42 -2.37 14.54
N GLN A 303 -2.58 -2.53 15.85
CA GLN A 303 -1.88 -3.56 16.60
C GLN A 303 -2.21 -4.97 16.08
N SER A 304 -1.18 -5.76 15.80
CA SER A 304 -1.25 -7.16 15.38
C SER A 304 0.11 -7.84 15.60
N ALA A 305 0.16 -9.18 15.58
CA ALA A 305 1.40 -9.93 15.70
C ALA A 305 2.40 -9.56 14.58
N ALA A 306 1.91 -9.38 13.34
CA ALA A 306 2.71 -8.96 12.20
C ALA A 306 3.29 -7.55 12.39
N VAL A 307 2.48 -6.61 12.91
CA VAL A 307 2.90 -5.25 13.20
C VAL A 307 3.91 -5.20 14.34
N SER A 308 3.70 -5.96 15.41
CA SER A 308 4.68 -6.08 16.50
C SER A 308 6.01 -6.62 16.00
N LYS A 309 5.99 -7.70 15.20
CA LYS A 309 7.17 -8.29 14.56
C LYS A 309 7.90 -7.29 13.67
N PHE A 310 7.14 -6.50 12.90
CA PHE A 310 7.68 -5.42 12.08
C PHE A 310 8.33 -4.30 12.91
N LYS A 311 7.64 -3.79 13.95
CA LYS A 311 8.17 -2.78 14.87
C LYS A 311 9.48 -3.22 15.50
N ILE A 312 9.52 -4.45 16.03
CA ILE A 312 10.73 -5.06 16.59
C ILE A 312 11.87 -5.01 15.55
N ALA A 313 11.63 -5.50 14.33
CA ALA A 313 12.65 -5.53 13.29
C ALA A 313 13.16 -4.13 12.88
N VAL A 314 12.26 -3.13 12.81
CA VAL A 314 12.63 -1.72 12.55
C VAL A 314 13.50 -1.17 13.68
N TYR A 315 13.14 -1.39 14.94
CA TYR A 315 13.94 -0.94 16.08
C TYR A 315 15.27 -1.67 16.19
N GLN A 316 15.32 -2.97 15.90
CA GLN A 316 16.59 -3.70 15.80
C GLN A 316 17.51 -3.08 14.75
N LYS A 317 16.97 -2.76 13.58
CA LYS A 317 17.73 -2.07 12.53
C LYS A 317 18.23 -0.70 13.01
N TYR A 318 17.38 0.07 13.69
CA TYR A 318 17.76 1.34 14.30
C TYR A 318 18.97 1.21 15.24
N PHE A 319 18.94 0.24 16.16
CA PHE A 319 20.05 0.03 17.10
C PHE A 319 21.33 -0.43 16.39
N ASN A 320 21.21 -1.32 15.40
CA ASN A 320 22.36 -1.83 14.64
C ASN A 320 23.03 -0.74 13.79
N ASP A 321 22.26 0.19 13.23
CA ASP A 321 22.80 1.32 12.46
C ASP A 321 23.40 2.40 13.39
N SER A 322 22.88 2.53 14.63
CA SER A 322 23.34 3.53 15.60
C SER A 322 24.68 3.21 16.27
N THR A 323 25.05 1.94 16.37
CA THR A 323 26.28 1.51 17.06
C THR A 323 27.55 1.82 16.27
N GLY A 324 27.46 2.31 15.02
CA GLY A 324 28.61 2.67 14.19
C GLY A 324 29.50 1.48 13.81
N THR A 325 29.27 0.32 14.43
CA THR A 325 29.58 -0.99 13.87
C THR A 325 28.60 -1.22 12.73
N ALA A 326 28.77 -0.45 11.65
CA ALA A 326 28.52 -0.98 10.33
C ALA A 326 29.41 -2.22 10.23
N THR A 327 28.96 -3.32 10.81
CA THR A 327 29.35 -4.65 10.38
C THR A 327 29.10 -4.57 8.91
N GLN A 328 30.18 -4.44 8.13
CA GLN A 328 30.12 -4.47 6.69
C GLN A 328 29.15 -5.61 6.40
N VAL A 329 27.95 -5.27 5.91
CA VAL A 329 26.93 -6.25 5.57
C VAL A 329 27.71 -7.24 4.74
N SER A 330 27.98 -8.42 5.34
CA SER A 330 28.97 -9.36 4.84
C SER A 330 28.68 -9.45 3.37
N VAL A 331 29.58 -8.86 2.55
CA VAL A 331 29.32 -8.62 1.13
C VAL A 331 29.07 -10.00 0.61
N ARG A 332 27.78 -10.34 0.47
CA ARG A 332 27.35 -11.70 0.23
C ARG A 332 28.11 -12.07 -1.02
N PRO A 333 29.05 -13.04 -0.95
CA PRO A 333 30.01 -13.25 -2.02
C PRO A 333 29.22 -13.29 -3.31
N ARG A 334 29.45 -12.31 -4.19
CA ARG A 334 28.70 -12.17 -5.44
C ARG A 334 28.66 -13.56 -6.04
N PRO A 335 27.48 -14.14 -6.32
CA PRO A 335 27.41 -15.49 -6.85
C PRO A 335 28.26 -15.51 -8.12
N GLN A 336 29.46 -16.11 -8.02
CA GLN A 336 30.29 -16.37 -9.18
C GLN A 336 29.45 -17.25 -10.08
N ALA A 337 29.17 -16.76 -11.30
CA ALA A 337 28.41 -17.49 -12.29
C ALA A 337 29.07 -18.86 -12.51
N ARG A 338 28.52 -19.91 -11.86
CA ARG A 338 28.92 -21.28 -12.14
C ARG A 338 28.53 -21.56 -13.59
N ALA A 339 29.54 -21.78 -14.43
CA ALA A 339 29.37 -22.26 -15.79
C ALA A 339 28.45 -23.49 -15.75
N GLN A 340 27.28 -23.39 -16.39
CA GLN A 340 26.34 -24.51 -16.46
C GLN A 340 26.96 -25.63 -17.30
N THR A 341 27.26 -26.76 -16.66
CA THR A 341 27.53 -28.02 -17.34
C THR A 341 26.24 -28.52 -17.99
N LYS A 342 26.21 -28.49 -19.33
CA LYS A 342 25.16 -29.10 -20.16
C LYS A 342 25.08 -30.60 -19.88
N GLY A 343 23.91 -31.07 -19.46
CA GLY A 343 23.51 -32.48 -19.56
C GLY A 343 23.18 -33.13 -18.23
N SER A 344 21.89 -33.17 -17.88
CA SER A 344 21.34 -34.29 -17.10
C SER A 344 19.83 -34.41 -17.34
N PRO A 345 19.30 -35.64 -17.49
CA PRO A 345 17.96 -35.87 -18.02
C PRO A 345 16.86 -35.70 -16.97
N VAL A 346 15.72 -35.28 -17.51
CA VAL A 346 14.44 -35.01 -16.84
C VAL A 346 13.94 -36.25 -16.10
N LYS A 347 13.90 -36.20 -14.76
CA LYS A 347 13.10 -37.12 -13.94
C LYS A 347 11.85 -36.41 -13.41
N ALA A 348 10.73 -37.12 -13.55
CA ALA A 348 9.37 -36.68 -13.33
C ALA A 348 9.16 -35.96 -11.98
N ARG A 349 8.54 -34.79 -12.08
CA ARG A 349 8.22 -33.89 -10.97
C ARG A 349 6.96 -34.40 -10.29
N ASN A 350 7.13 -35.11 -9.18
CA ASN A 350 6.04 -35.39 -8.25
C ASN A 350 5.45 -34.05 -7.78
N ALA A 351 4.12 -33.94 -7.84
CA ALA A 351 3.35 -32.80 -7.36
C ALA A 351 3.53 -32.69 -5.83
N ALA A 352 4.55 -31.92 -5.43
CA ALA A 352 4.80 -31.60 -4.04
C ALA A 352 3.64 -30.74 -3.50
N GLN A 353 3.15 -31.12 -2.32
CA GLN A 353 2.14 -30.38 -1.57
C GLN A 353 2.53 -28.89 -1.41
N PRO A 354 1.55 -27.97 -1.34
CA PRO A 354 1.82 -26.54 -1.18
C PRO A 354 2.67 -26.31 0.06
N VAL A 355 3.92 -25.90 -0.16
CA VAL A 355 4.85 -25.48 0.88
C VAL A 355 4.21 -24.30 1.62
N SER A 356 4.18 -24.36 2.95
CA SER A 356 3.66 -23.31 3.81
C SER A 356 4.10 -21.92 3.31
N LEU A 357 3.12 -21.06 3.03
CA LEU A 357 3.31 -19.70 2.54
C LEU A 357 3.79 -18.73 3.64
N ALA A 358 4.04 -19.22 4.86
CA ALA A 358 4.51 -18.41 5.97
C ALA A 358 5.95 -17.93 5.73
N ASN A 359 6.20 -16.65 5.99
CA ASN A 359 7.53 -16.08 5.91
C ASN A 359 8.48 -16.75 6.93
N LYS A 360 9.73 -16.99 6.52
CA LYS A 360 10.78 -17.61 7.34
C LYS A 360 11.45 -16.63 8.31
N TYR A 361 11.09 -15.34 8.29
CA TYR A 361 11.66 -14.38 9.23
C TYR A 361 11.25 -14.76 10.66
N ARG A 362 12.24 -15.09 11.49
CA ARG A 362 12.05 -15.40 12.91
C ARG A 362 12.20 -14.11 13.71
N ALA A 363 11.27 -13.86 14.64
CA ALA A 363 11.44 -12.78 15.61
C ALA A 363 12.69 -13.03 16.47
N PRO A 364 13.37 -11.99 16.97
CA PRO A 364 14.51 -12.17 17.85
C PRO A 364 14.12 -12.86 19.16
N CYS A 365 15.09 -13.55 19.78
CA CYS A 365 14.91 -14.02 21.14
C CYS A 365 14.99 -12.86 22.14
N SER A 366 14.46 -13.11 23.32
CA SER A 366 14.41 -12.19 24.46
C SER A 366 15.81 -11.73 24.86
N ALA A 367 16.80 -12.62 24.85
CA ALA A 367 18.20 -12.28 25.11
C ALA A 367 18.74 -11.21 24.13
N ASP A 368 18.42 -11.32 22.84
CA ASP A 368 18.81 -10.31 21.85
C ASP A 368 18.11 -8.97 22.10
N VAL A 369 16.82 -9.00 22.46
CA VAL A 369 16.04 -7.78 22.75
C VAL A 369 16.55 -7.08 24.00
N LEU A 370 16.79 -7.81 25.09
CA LEU A 370 17.33 -7.25 26.33
C LEU A 370 18.73 -6.65 26.09
N ARG A 371 19.58 -7.31 25.31
CA ARG A 371 20.90 -6.75 24.93
C ARG A 371 20.77 -5.42 24.19
N LEU A 372 19.79 -5.28 23.28
CA LEU A 372 19.56 -4.02 22.57
C LEU A 372 19.06 -2.92 23.50
N VAL A 373 18.23 -3.27 24.49
CA VAL A 373 17.72 -2.34 25.51
C VAL A 373 18.82 -1.87 26.45
N GLU A 374 19.75 -2.75 26.83
CA GLU A 374 20.91 -2.40 27.66
C GLU A 374 21.95 -1.56 26.90
N GLY A 375 22.03 -1.74 25.58
CA GLY A 375 23.00 -1.06 24.72
C GLY A 375 22.91 0.47 24.80
N THR A 376 24.07 1.13 24.74
CA THR A 376 24.16 2.60 24.60
C THR A 376 23.92 3.02 23.16
N THR A 377 23.11 4.05 22.94
CA THR A 377 22.86 4.63 21.60
C THR A 377 23.57 5.97 21.45
N THR A 378 24.00 6.28 20.23
CA THR A 378 24.57 7.60 19.86
C THR A 378 23.51 8.70 19.71
N THR A 379 22.24 8.32 19.64
CA THR A 379 21.10 9.23 19.43
C THR A 379 20.74 10.03 20.70
N PRO A 380 19.98 11.13 20.57
CA PRO A 380 19.50 11.90 21.73
C PRO A 380 18.88 10.98 22.78
N ALA A 381 19.22 11.22 24.05
CA ALA A 381 18.84 10.33 25.15
C ALA A 381 17.32 10.09 25.22
N SER A 382 16.53 11.15 25.01
CA SER A 382 15.06 11.07 25.02
C SER A 382 14.50 10.17 23.92
N LEU A 383 15.01 10.28 22.68
CA LEU A 383 14.61 9.40 21.57
C LEU A 383 15.05 7.95 21.81
N GLY A 384 16.29 7.76 22.29
CA GLY A 384 16.81 6.44 22.62
C GLY A 384 15.95 5.73 23.67
N LEU A 385 15.55 6.43 24.73
CA LEU A 385 14.65 5.90 25.77
C LEU A 385 13.27 5.55 25.19
N LYS A 386 12.69 6.43 24.36
CA LYS A 386 11.40 6.17 23.70
C LYS A 386 11.44 4.92 22.82
N ILE A 387 12.51 4.75 22.03
CA ILE A 387 12.66 3.57 21.15
C ILE A 387 12.86 2.29 21.97
N LYS A 388 13.67 2.33 23.05
CA LYS A 388 13.80 1.19 23.97
C LYS A 388 12.46 0.80 24.60
N PHE A 389 11.68 1.78 25.01
CA PHE A 389 10.33 1.58 25.54
C PHE A 389 9.42 0.90 24.50
N GLU A 390 9.33 1.47 23.30
CA GLU A 390 8.50 0.94 22.22
C GLU A 390 8.93 -0.46 21.76
N LEU A 391 10.24 -0.76 21.77
CA LEU A 391 10.76 -2.09 21.47
C LEU A 391 10.25 -3.12 22.48
N LEU A 392 10.32 -2.83 23.78
CA LEU A 392 9.84 -3.75 24.81
C LEU A 392 8.32 -3.94 24.78
N VAL A 393 7.56 -2.86 24.59
CA VAL A 393 6.10 -2.92 24.44
C VAL A 393 5.72 -3.77 23.22
N SER A 394 6.38 -3.54 22.08
CA SER A 394 6.14 -4.31 20.86
C SER A 394 6.55 -5.76 21.02
N TYR A 395 7.66 -6.04 21.71
CA TYR A 395 8.11 -7.41 21.98
C TYR A 395 7.11 -8.17 22.85
N ASN A 396 6.66 -7.55 23.94
CA ASN A 396 5.67 -8.14 24.81
C ASN A 396 4.35 -8.41 24.07
N ALA A 397 3.84 -7.45 23.31
CA ALA A 397 2.63 -7.63 22.51
C ALA A 397 2.78 -8.74 21.46
N PHE A 398 3.95 -8.85 20.82
CA PHE A 398 4.24 -9.99 19.94
C PHE A 398 4.14 -11.32 20.68
N GLN A 399 4.72 -11.45 21.88
CA GLN A 399 4.68 -12.70 22.64
C GLN A 399 3.26 -13.11 23.03
N MET A 400 2.39 -12.15 23.33
CA MET A 400 0.98 -12.41 23.67
C MET A 400 0.16 -12.85 22.44
N GLU A 401 0.38 -12.21 21.29
CA GLU A 401 -0.42 -12.44 20.08
C GLU A 401 0.12 -13.56 19.16
N ALA A 402 1.42 -13.89 19.27
CA ALA A 402 2.07 -14.85 18.38
C ALA A 402 1.55 -16.29 18.60
N PRO A 403 1.54 -17.14 17.55
CA PRO A 403 1.28 -18.57 17.69
C PRO A 403 2.28 -19.22 18.66
N PRO A 404 1.90 -20.25 19.43
CA PRO A 404 2.79 -20.89 20.42
C PRO A 404 4.14 -21.35 19.86
N ALA A 405 4.19 -21.73 18.58
CA ALA A 405 5.42 -22.15 17.91
C ALA A 405 6.42 -21.00 17.64
N GLU A 406 5.95 -19.74 17.61
CA GLU A 406 6.77 -18.54 17.42
C GLU A 406 7.09 -17.82 18.73
N ARG A 407 6.44 -18.18 19.85
CA ARG A 407 6.69 -17.58 21.16
C ARG A 407 8.06 -17.96 21.69
N ASP A 408 8.68 -17.02 22.40
CA ASP A 408 9.91 -17.26 23.14
C ASP A 408 9.56 -17.73 24.56
N GLN A 409 9.84 -19.00 24.85
CA GLN A 409 9.57 -19.60 26.16
C GLN A 409 10.38 -18.93 27.27
N GLU A 410 11.58 -18.44 26.96
CA GLU A 410 12.45 -17.78 27.94
C GLU A 410 11.84 -16.44 28.40
N TRP A 411 11.03 -15.78 27.58
CA TRP A 411 10.42 -14.50 27.92
C TRP A 411 9.53 -14.59 29.17
N ALA A 412 8.73 -15.65 29.29
CA ALA A 412 7.88 -15.86 30.45
C ALA A 412 8.72 -16.06 31.73
N GLU A 413 9.79 -16.85 31.66
CA GLU A 413 10.69 -17.07 32.79
C GLU A 413 11.39 -15.77 33.22
N LEU A 414 11.77 -14.93 32.26
CA LEU A 414 12.42 -13.64 32.48
C LEU A 414 11.50 -12.60 33.16
N LEU A 415 10.19 -12.69 32.95
CA LEU A 415 9.19 -11.88 33.66
C LEU A 415 9.15 -12.27 35.14
N HIS A 416 9.11 -13.58 35.44
CA HIS A 416 8.96 -14.10 36.80
C HIS A 416 10.22 -13.95 37.66
N ASN A 417 11.42 -14.10 37.07
CA ASN A 417 12.68 -14.13 37.81
C ASN A 417 13.26 -12.73 38.14
N GLY A 418 12.56 -11.66 37.74
CA GLY A 418 12.97 -10.26 37.98
C GLY A 418 14.18 -9.80 37.16
N ILE A 419 14.64 -10.56 36.16
CA ILE A 419 15.72 -10.14 35.26
C ILE A 419 15.26 -8.94 34.42
N ILE A 420 14.01 -8.95 33.95
CA ILE A 420 13.47 -7.80 33.21
C ILE A 420 13.49 -6.54 34.07
N THR A 421 13.07 -6.61 35.33
CA THR A 421 13.13 -5.47 36.27
C THR A 421 14.54 -4.91 36.41
N LYS A 422 15.56 -5.78 36.54
CA LYS A 422 16.97 -5.35 36.59
C LYS A 422 17.41 -4.67 35.29
N THR A 423 17.00 -5.21 34.16
CA THR A 423 17.29 -4.66 32.84
C THR A 423 16.65 -3.28 32.67
N LEU A 424 15.40 -3.13 33.12
CA LEU A 424 14.69 -1.86 33.10
C LEU A 424 15.37 -0.81 34.00
N ASP A 425 15.82 -1.22 35.19
CA ASP A 425 16.55 -0.32 36.09
C ASP A 425 17.90 0.12 35.50
N ALA A 426 18.56 -0.74 34.74
CA ALA A 426 19.79 -0.41 34.02
C ALA A 426 19.54 0.53 32.83
N ALA A 427 18.48 0.31 32.06
CA ALA A 427 18.19 1.07 30.84
C ALA A 427 17.47 2.41 31.10
N PHE A 428 16.60 2.48 32.11
CA PHE A 428 15.74 3.64 32.40
C PHE A 428 16.00 4.24 33.79
N GLY A 429 16.91 3.68 34.58
CA GLY A 429 17.11 4.08 35.98
C GLY A 429 16.07 3.46 36.92
N ARG A 430 16.28 3.68 38.22
CA ARG A 430 15.42 3.10 39.27
C ARG A 430 14.02 3.71 39.24
N LYS A 431 13.04 2.89 39.61
CA LYS A 431 11.65 3.31 39.85
C LYS A 431 11.58 4.53 40.78
N GLY A 432 10.78 5.53 40.39
CA GLY A 432 10.67 6.79 41.13
C GLY A 432 11.88 7.73 41.02
N GLY A 433 12.83 7.45 40.11
CA GLY A 433 13.93 8.37 39.82
C GLY A 433 13.43 9.69 39.24
N ALA A 434 14.00 10.81 39.70
CA ALA A 434 13.76 12.12 39.10
C ALA A 434 14.52 12.21 37.76
N GLY A 435 13.80 12.12 36.64
CA GLY A 435 14.38 12.23 35.30
C GLY A 435 13.38 11.92 34.18
N GLU A 436 13.77 12.21 32.93
CA GLU A 436 12.94 11.97 31.73
C GLU A 436 12.61 10.49 31.50
N SER A 437 13.37 9.57 32.10
CA SER A 437 13.18 8.12 31.98
C SER A 437 12.13 7.54 32.92
N GLY A 438 11.80 8.24 34.02
CA GLY A 438 10.86 7.78 35.05
C GLY A 438 9.49 7.38 34.50
N PRO A 439 8.83 8.23 33.67
CA PRO A 439 7.51 7.90 33.12
C PRO A 439 7.50 6.62 32.26
N TYR A 440 8.56 6.40 31.46
CA TYR A 440 8.67 5.19 30.64
C TYR A 440 8.87 3.94 31.50
N ARG A 441 9.70 4.04 32.55
CA ARG A 441 9.95 2.95 33.52
C ARG A 441 8.66 2.52 34.21
N ASP A 442 7.87 3.48 34.67
CA ASP A 442 6.63 3.22 35.40
C ASP A 442 5.56 2.60 34.48
N LEU A 443 5.44 3.07 33.24
CA LEU A 443 4.54 2.48 32.25
C LEU A 443 4.94 1.05 31.87
N LEU A 444 6.23 0.76 31.71
CA LEU A 444 6.71 -0.61 31.43
C LEU A 444 6.38 -1.57 32.56
N ASP A 445 6.55 -1.15 33.81
CA ASP A 445 6.13 -1.97 34.96
C ASP A 445 4.64 -2.34 34.87
N ILE A 446 3.77 -1.39 34.51
CA ILE A 446 2.32 -1.65 34.40
C ILE A 446 2.05 -2.64 33.26
N VAL A 447 2.60 -2.39 32.07
CA VAL A 447 2.36 -3.23 30.87
C VAL A 447 2.87 -4.65 31.08
N LEU A 448 4.06 -4.81 31.67
CA LEU A 448 4.67 -6.13 31.84
C LEU A 448 4.04 -6.93 32.98
N ASN A 449 3.62 -6.29 34.07
CA ASN A 449 2.89 -6.98 35.15
C ASN A 449 1.50 -7.46 34.69
N LEU A 450 0.83 -6.70 33.82
CA LEU A 450 -0.45 -7.16 33.22
C LEU A 450 -0.24 -8.42 32.39
N ALA A 451 0.83 -8.49 31.60
CA ALA A 451 1.15 -9.66 30.78
C ALA A 451 1.54 -10.87 31.63
N ASP A 452 2.26 -10.67 32.73
CA ASP A 452 2.63 -11.74 33.67
C ASP A 452 1.39 -12.40 34.29
N HIS A 453 0.39 -11.59 34.66
CA HIS A 453 -0.90 -12.09 35.14
C HIS A 453 -1.68 -12.89 34.10
N GLU A 454 -1.65 -12.48 32.82
CA GLU A 454 -2.32 -13.22 31.75
C GLU A 454 -1.60 -14.52 31.38
N ALA A 455 -0.27 -14.60 31.56
CA ALA A 455 0.52 -15.79 31.27
C ALA A 455 0.42 -16.90 32.35
N GLY A 456 -0.02 -16.54 33.57
CA GLY A 456 -0.16 -17.46 34.69
C GLY A 456 -1.44 -18.31 34.70
N PHE A 457 -2.35 -18.09 33.76
CA PHE A 457 -3.59 -18.88 33.55
C PHE A 457 -3.50 -19.72 32.29
#